data_AF-A0A7S2J7W8-F1
#
_entry.id   AF-A0A7S2J7W8-F1
#
_cell.length_a   1.000
_cell.length_b   1.000
_cell.length_c   1.000
_cell.angle_alpha   90.00
_cell.angle_beta   90.00
_cell.angle_gamma   90.00
#
_symmetry.space_group_name_H-M   'P 1'
#
loop_
_entity.id
_entity.type
_entity.pdbx_description
1 polymer ?
#
loop_
_entity_poly.entity_id
_entity_poly.type
_entity_poly.pdbx_seq_one_letter_code
_entity_poly.pdbx_strand_id
1 'polypeptide(L)'
;AIVAAARALLLLALPAAASPWVRMEAGVPAHDAGRSSWVRGEKLPQDQEVALTVVVRVDDDRRGELEKAFWEVSDPRSPRYGQHLSLDEVTEVLAVPEERVERIRAYFLRAGAREAVASPDRDMLSVSMPAHVAEAALQTSLHVFSHSERKEAKIVRASAGYSLPADVAADITMIGELVQFPRLRPKSLVMSQSERKGAGSWPNACDAPGCAGLVTPQVL
;
A
#
# COMPACT_ATOMS: atom_id res chain seq x y z
N ALA A 1 -31.94 -69.87 0.31
CA ALA A 1 -31.88 -68.58 1.02
C ALA A 1 -30.51 -67.95 0.76
N ILE A 2 -30.45 -66.90 -0.06
CA ILE A 2 -29.21 -66.16 -0.33
C ILE A 2 -29.50 -64.73 0.13
N VAL A 3 -28.87 -64.33 1.23
CA VAL A 3 -28.99 -62.97 1.77
C VAL A 3 -27.85 -62.16 1.17
N ALA A 4 -28.18 -61.21 0.30
CA ALA A 4 -27.24 -60.24 -0.25
C ALA A 4 -26.99 -59.14 0.80
N ALA A 5 -25.75 -59.02 1.27
CA ALA A 5 -25.33 -57.94 2.17
C ALA A 5 -24.91 -56.71 1.34
N ALA A 6 -25.74 -55.67 1.35
CA ALA A 6 -25.39 -54.37 0.79
C ALA A 6 -24.38 -53.66 1.70
N ARG A 7 -23.17 -53.41 1.20
CA ARG A 7 -22.16 -52.57 1.87
C ARG A 7 -22.39 -51.10 1.49
N ALA A 8 -22.89 -50.32 2.43
CA ALA A 8 -22.91 -48.86 2.32
C ALA A 8 -21.49 -48.31 2.48
N LEU A 9 -20.94 -47.65 1.46
CA LEU A 9 -19.73 -46.84 1.59
C LEU A 9 -20.11 -45.49 2.21
N LEU A 10 -19.69 -45.26 3.47
CA LEU A 10 -19.68 -43.93 4.07
C LEU A 10 -18.51 -43.14 3.48
N LEU A 11 -18.80 -42.10 2.70
CA LEU A 11 -17.83 -41.09 2.29
C LEU A 11 -17.55 -40.17 3.49
N LEU A 12 -16.42 -40.39 4.16
CA LEU A 12 -15.88 -39.45 5.15
C LEU A 12 -15.39 -38.19 4.42
N ALA A 13 -16.17 -37.11 4.49
CA ALA A 13 -15.72 -35.80 4.07
C ALA A 13 -14.60 -35.34 5.02
N LEU A 14 -13.34 -35.34 4.55
CA LEU A 14 -12.25 -34.74 5.30
C LEU A 14 -12.51 -33.22 5.41
N PRO A 15 -12.39 -32.62 6.61
CA PRO A 15 -12.48 -31.18 6.77
C PRO A 15 -11.35 -30.54 5.96
N ALA A 16 -11.68 -29.60 5.09
CA ALA A 16 -10.70 -28.78 4.40
C ALA A 16 -9.86 -28.07 5.47
N ALA A 17 -8.57 -28.40 5.54
CA ALA A 17 -7.65 -27.73 6.45
C ALA A 17 -7.63 -26.24 6.10
N ALA A 18 -7.99 -25.38 7.05
CA ALA A 18 -7.92 -23.94 6.85
C ALA A 18 -6.46 -23.54 6.56
N SER A 19 -6.24 -22.75 5.51
CA SER A 19 -4.91 -22.20 5.19
C SER A 19 -4.33 -21.48 6.42
N PRO A 20 -3.04 -21.67 6.74
CA PRO A 20 -2.40 -20.92 7.81
C PRO A 20 -2.41 -19.43 7.48
N TRP A 21 -2.44 -18.57 8.49
CA TRP A 21 -2.38 -17.12 8.31
C TRP A 21 -0.93 -16.64 8.31
N VAL A 22 -0.60 -15.76 7.37
CA VAL A 22 0.73 -15.18 7.18
C VAL A 22 0.68 -13.72 7.57
N ARG A 23 1.62 -13.31 8.43
CA ARG A 23 1.83 -11.90 8.79
C ARG A 23 2.40 -11.15 7.59
N MET A 24 1.68 -10.13 7.13
CA MET A 24 2.12 -9.28 6.02
C MET A 24 2.97 -8.12 6.53
N GLU A 25 3.84 -7.59 5.66
CA GLU A 25 4.66 -6.40 5.91
C GLU A 25 5.37 -6.41 7.29
N ALA A 26 5.95 -7.55 7.70
CA ALA A 26 6.53 -7.71 9.03
C ALA A 26 7.68 -6.72 9.36
N GLY A 27 8.33 -6.16 8.33
CA GLY A 27 9.36 -5.12 8.48
C GLY A 27 8.81 -3.70 8.73
N VAL A 28 7.50 -3.48 8.55
CA VAL A 28 6.86 -2.20 8.85
C VAL A 28 6.49 -2.19 10.34
N PRO A 29 7.11 -1.31 11.15
CA PRO A 29 6.82 -1.25 12.58
C PRO A 29 5.37 -0.82 12.79
N ALA A 30 4.74 -1.42 13.81
CA ALA A 30 3.42 -0.97 14.26
C ALA A 30 3.48 0.49 14.73
N HIS A 31 2.31 1.14 14.77
CA HIS A 31 2.18 2.49 15.31
C HIS A 31 2.78 2.60 16.72
N ASP A 32 3.61 3.61 16.93
CA ASP A 32 4.20 3.94 18.22
C ASP A 32 3.88 5.41 18.55
N ALA A 33 3.17 5.63 19.66
CA ALA A 33 2.74 6.96 20.08
C ALA A 33 3.88 7.88 20.53
N GLY A 34 5.04 7.33 20.91
CA GLY A 34 6.23 8.10 21.31
C GLY A 34 7.06 8.58 20.13
N ARG A 35 6.92 7.95 18.95
CA ARG A 35 7.70 8.27 17.73
C ARG A 35 6.86 8.84 16.60
N SER A 36 5.54 8.67 16.63
CA SER A 36 4.64 9.09 15.57
C SER A 36 4.03 10.47 15.84
N SER A 37 3.95 11.30 14.79
CA SER A 37 3.14 12.53 14.80
C SER A 37 1.64 12.26 14.67
N TRP A 38 1.24 11.00 14.43
CA TRP A 38 -0.15 10.58 14.40
C TRP A 38 -0.54 9.99 15.75
N VAL A 39 -1.67 10.43 16.28
CA VAL A 39 -2.20 9.99 17.56
C VAL A 39 -3.40 9.08 17.30
N ARG A 40 -3.35 7.87 17.84
CA ARG A 40 -4.45 6.91 17.78
C ARG A 40 -5.65 7.45 18.56
N GLY A 41 -6.80 7.47 17.92
CA GLY A 41 -8.09 7.79 18.52
C GLY A 41 -8.99 6.57 18.65
N GLU A 42 -10.29 6.81 18.47
CA GLU A 42 -11.37 5.83 18.58
C GLU A 42 -11.19 4.66 17.60
N LYS A 43 -11.76 3.50 17.99
CA LYS A 43 -11.93 2.38 17.06
C LYS A 43 -12.90 2.80 15.96
N LEU A 44 -12.65 2.36 14.72
CA LEU A 44 -13.53 2.68 13.61
C LEU A 44 -14.91 2.01 13.80
N PRO A 45 -16.03 2.71 13.54
CA PRO A 45 -17.37 2.11 13.60
C PRO A 45 -17.48 0.91 12.65
N GLN A 46 -18.14 -0.17 13.11
CA GLN A 46 -18.17 -1.45 12.40
C GLN A 46 -18.73 -1.37 10.97
N ASP A 47 -19.72 -0.51 10.75
CA ASP A 47 -20.40 -0.35 9.46
C ASP A 47 -19.79 0.74 8.58
N GLN A 48 -18.75 1.43 9.06
CA GLN A 48 -18.08 2.45 8.26
C GLN A 48 -17.36 1.77 7.08
N GLU A 49 -17.67 2.23 5.86
CA GLU A 49 -16.99 1.78 4.67
C GLU A 49 -15.51 2.18 4.72
N VAL A 50 -14.65 1.22 4.36
CA VAL A 50 -13.22 1.40 4.16
C VAL A 50 -12.83 1.02 2.74
N ALA A 51 -12.01 1.87 2.13
CA ALA A 51 -11.41 1.61 0.84
C ALA A 51 -9.96 1.14 1.05
N LEU A 52 -9.63 -0.01 0.49
CA LEU A 52 -8.31 -0.62 0.56
C LEU A 52 -7.73 -0.72 -0.86
N THR A 53 -6.44 -0.44 -0.98
CA THR A 53 -5.68 -0.69 -2.21
C THR A 53 -4.82 -1.93 -2.01
N VAL A 54 -5.16 -3.02 -2.68
CA VAL A 54 -4.42 -4.28 -2.61
C VAL A 54 -3.43 -4.31 -3.75
N VAL A 55 -2.13 -4.38 -3.45
CA VAL A 55 -1.08 -4.43 -4.45
C VAL A 55 -0.78 -5.87 -4.80
N VAL A 56 -0.99 -6.23 -6.07
CA VAL A 56 -0.75 -7.58 -6.57
C VAL A 56 0.75 -7.84 -6.62
N ARG A 57 1.16 -9.08 -6.33
CA ARG A 57 2.56 -9.48 -6.45
C ARG A 57 2.94 -9.60 -7.92
N VAL A 58 3.96 -8.84 -8.31
CA VAL A 58 4.71 -9.04 -9.55
C VAL A 58 5.79 -10.07 -9.29
N ASP A 59 5.96 -11.00 -10.22
CA ASP A 59 6.94 -12.07 -10.11
C ASP A 59 8.39 -11.53 -10.17
N ASP A 60 9.31 -12.20 -9.48
CA ASP A 60 10.67 -11.72 -9.26
C ASP A 60 11.48 -11.61 -10.57
N ASP A 61 11.22 -12.50 -11.52
CA ASP A 61 11.79 -12.49 -12.87
C ASP A 61 11.36 -11.25 -13.66
N ARG A 62 10.06 -10.93 -13.67
CA ARG A 62 9.51 -9.72 -14.29
C ARG A 62 10.08 -8.44 -13.69
N ARG A 63 10.24 -8.40 -12.36
CA ARG A 63 10.93 -7.27 -11.69
C ARG A 63 12.40 -7.17 -12.12
N GLY A 64 13.07 -8.30 -12.29
CA GLY A 64 14.44 -8.36 -12.81
C GLY A 64 14.56 -7.89 -14.25
N GLU A 65 13.57 -8.17 -15.10
CA GLU A 65 13.51 -7.65 -16.48
C GLU A 65 13.40 -6.12 -16.51
N LEU A 66 12.51 -5.55 -15.69
CA LEU A 66 12.42 -4.09 -15.56
C LEU A 66 13.73 -3.48 -15.05
N GLU A 67 14.35 -4.07 -14.03
CA GLU A 67 15.63 -3.59 -13.48
C GLU A 67 16.73 -3.62 -14.54
N LYS A 68 16.82 -4.71 -15.31
CA LYS A 68 17.76 -4.82 -16.43
C LYS A 68 17.52 -3.70 -17.46
N ALA A 69 16.27 -3.49 -17.87
CA ALA A 69 15.92 -2.43 -18.81
C ALA A 69 16.27 -1.05 -18.25
N PHE A 70 16.01 -0.80 -16.97
CA PHE A 70 16.38 0.44 -16.28
C PHE A 70 17.87 0.75 -16.38
N TRP A 71 18.74 -0.24 -16.12
CA TRP A 71 20.19 -0.05 -16.23
C TRP A 71 20.64 0.16 -17.68
N GLU A 72 20.08 -0.60 -18.63
CA GLU A 72 20.41 -0.49 -20.04
C GLU A 72 20.09 0.90 -20.62
N VAL A 73 19.00 1.54 -20.20
CA VAL A 73 18.61 2.87 -20.71
C VAL A 73 19.23 4.03 -19.96
N SER A 74 19.82 3.77 -18.78
CA SER A 74 20.37 4.80 -17.88
C SER A 74 21.90 4.88 -17.87
N ASP A 75 22.63 3.81 -18.26
CA ASP A 75 24.09 3.86 -18.38
C ASP A 75 24.49 4.62 -19.65
N PRO A 76 25.20 5.76 -19.58
CA PRO A 76 25.64 6.52 -20.75
C PRO A 76 26.58 5.75 -21.69
N ARG A 77 27.16 4.63 -21.25
CA ARG A 77 27.99 3.75 -22.07
C ARG A 77 27.19 2.65 -22.76
N SER A 78 25.92 2.47 -22.40
CA SER A 78 25.04 1.49 -23.02
C SER A 78 24.62 1.96 -24.41
N PRO A 79 24.54 1.06 -25.41
CA PRO A 79 23.97 1.40 -26.71
C PRO A 79 22.47 1.76 -26.62
N ARG A 80 21.80 1.40 -25.53
CA ARG A 80 20.39 1.73 -25.27
C ARG A 80 20.18 3.00 -24.46
N TYR A 81 21.24 3.74 -24.15
CA TYR A 81 21.14 4.98 -23.36
C TYR A 81 20.10 5.95 -23.93
N GLY A 82 19.19 6.44 -23.07
CA GLY A 82 18.11 7.36 -23.44
C GLY A 82 16.92 6.73 -24.16
N GLN A 83 16.95 5.43 -24.46
CA GLN A 83 15.84 4.71 -25.12
C GLN A 83 14.84 4.18 -24.08
N HIS A 84 14.20 5.08 -23.35
CA HIS A 84 13.25 4.73 -22.29
C HIS A 84 12.03 3.97 -22.82
N LEU A 85 11.51 3.07 -21.98
CA LEU A 85 10.26 2.35 -22.24
C LEU A 85 9.07 3.31 -22.18
N SER A 86 8.09 3.09 -23.04
CA SER A 86 6.74 3.66 -22.92
C SER A 86 5.97 3.04 -21.76
N LEU A 87 4.86 3.66 -21.37
CA LEU A 87 4.00 3.14 -20.31
C LEU A 87 3.50 1.72 -20.64
N ASP A 88 3.03 1.50 -21.87
CA ASP A 88 2.53 0.20 -22.32
C ASP A 88 3.60 -0.89 -22.26
N GLU A 89 4.84 -0.57 -22.63
CA GLU A 89 5.97 -1.52 -22.51
C GLU A 89 6.28 -1.84 -21.05
N VAL A 90 6.19 -0.87 -20.13
CA VAL A 90 6.37 -1.12 -18.70
C VAL A 90 5.24 -2.01 -18.15
N THR A 91 4.00 -1.73 -18.53
CA THR A 91 2.82 -2.54 -18.14
C THR A 91 2.99 -4.00 -18.62
N GLU A 92 3.46 -4.21 -19.85
CA GLU A 92 3.71 -5.56 -20.37
C GLU A 92 4.85 -6.29 -19.64
N VAL A 93 5.95 -5.58 -19.34
CA VAL A 93 7.07 -6.15 -18.57
C VAL A 93 6.63 -6.57 -17.17
N LEU A 94 5.76 -5.79 -16.52
CA LEU A 94 5.28 -6.05 -15.16
C LEU A 94 3.95 -6.82 -15.10
N ALA A 95 3.46 -7.35 -16.22
CA ALA A 95 2.16 -7.99 -16.29
C ALA A 95 2.03 -9.15 -15.29
N VAL A 96 0.91 -9.18 -14.58
CA VAL A 96 0.56 -10.23 -13.62
C VAL A 96 -0.45 -11.22 -14.21
N PRO A 97 -0.42 -12.52 -13.81
CA PRO A 97 -1.39 -13.49 -14.29
C PRO A 97 -2.83 -13.14 -13.89
N GLU A 98 -3.78 -13.23 -14.82
CA GLU A 98 -5.20 -12.93 -14.55
C GLU A 98 -5.79 -13.80 -13.43
N GLU A 99 -5.37 -15.06 -13.36
CA GLU A 99 -5.79 -15.98 -12.30
C GLU A 99 -5.39 -15.49 -10.90
N ARG A 100 -4.23 -14.81 -10.77
CA ARG A 100 -3.77 -14.23 -9.50
C ARG A 100 -4.71 -13.11 -9.05
N VAL A 101 -5.05 -12.22 -9.98
CA VAL A 101 -5.98 -11.11 -9.75
C VAL A 101 -7.35 -11.64 -9.32
N GLU A 102 -7.87 -12.64 -10.03
CA GLU A 102 -9.18 -13.22 -9.71
C GLU A 102 -9.19 -13.99 -8.38
N ARG A 103 -8.09 -14.64 -7.98
CA ARG A 103 -7.99 -15.26 -6.64
C ARG A 103 -8.09 -14.22 -5.53
N ILE A 104 -7.37 -13.11 -5.66
CA ILE A 104 -7.42 -12.00 -4.69
C ILE A 104 -8.83 -11.39 -4.67
N ARG A 105 -9.39 -11.10 -5.85
CA ARG A 105 -10.74 -10.54 -5.99
C ARG A 105 -11.78 -11.43 -5.33
N ALA A 106 -11.76 -12.72 -5.65
CA ALA A 106 -12.70 -13.69 -5.11
C ALA A 106 -12.54 -13.86 -3.58
N TYR A 107 -11.33 -13.75 -3.04
CA TYR A 107 -11.10 -13.75 -1.60
C TYR A 107 -11.87 -12.61 -0.90
N PHE A 108 -11.66 -11.36 -1.34
CA PHE A 108 -12.31 -10.21 -0.71
C PHE A 108 -13.82 -10.22 -0.89
N LEU A 109 -14.32 -10.61 -2.07
CA LEU A 109 -15.77 -10.76 -2.29
C LEU A 109 -16.38 -11.84 -1.38
N ARG A 110 -15.74 -13.00 -1.23
CA ARG A 110 -16.19 -14.05 -0.29
C ARG A 110 -16.15 -13.60 1.17
N ALA A 111 -15.18 -12.76 1.53
CA ALA A 111 -15.09 -12.19 2.87
C ALA A 111 -16.25 -11.22 3.17
N GLY A 112 -16.92 -10.67 2.15
CA GLY A 112 -18.04 -9.74 2.28
C GLY A 112 -17.74 -8.34 1.74
N ALA A 113 -16.73 -8.18 0.88
CA ALA A 113 -16.52 -6.92 0.17
C ALA A 113 -17.71 -6.60 -0.73
N ARG A 114 -18.09 -5.32 -0.77
CA ARG A 114 -19.13 -4.82 -1.67
C ARG A 114 -18.59 -4.68 -3.08
N GLU A 115 -17.34 -4.23 -3.19
CA GLU A 115 -16.65 -4.03 -4.46
C GLU A 115 -15.21 -4.52 -4.36
N ALA A 116 -14.72 -5.10 -5.45
CA ALA A 116 -13.32 -5.44 -5.67
C ALA A 116 -13.03 -5.30 -7.17
N VAL A 117 -12.36 -4.22 -7.54
CA VAL A 117 -12.14 -3.78 -8.92
C VAL A 117 -10.65 -3.71 -9.20
N ALA A 118 -10.18 -4.40 -10.24
CA ALA A 118 -8.79 -4.33 -10.66
C ALA A 118 -8.49 -3.01 -11.37
N SER A 119 -7.27 -2.49 -11.21
CA SER A 119 -6.74 -1.38 -12.01
C SER A 119 -6.66 -1.77 -13.51
N PRO A 120 -6.62 -0.80 -14.43
CA PRO A 120 -6.42 -1.08 -15.86
C PRO A 120 -5.17 -1.94 -16.13
N ASP A 121 -4.08 -1.66 -15.41
CA ASP A 121 -2.80 -2.39 -15.48
C ASP A 121 -2.80 -3.72 -14.68
N ARG A 122 -3.90 -4.02 -13.98
CA ARG A 122 -4.12 -5.24 -13.17
C ARG A 122 -3.13 -5.47 -12.03
N ASP A 123 -2.28 -4.50 -11.75
CA ASP A 123 -1.28 -4.50 -10.68
C ASP A 123 -1.85 -4.18 -9.29
N MET A 124 -3.08 -3.66 -9.24
CA MET A 124 -3.77 -3.30 -8.01
C MET A 124 -5.25 -3.67 -8.04
N LEU A 125 -5.83 -3.88 -6.87
CA LEU A 125 -7.28 -3.96 -6.68
C LEU A 125 -7.74 -2.89 -5.69
N SER A 126 -8.75 -2.11 -6.08
CA SER A 126 -9.52 -1.27 -5.17
C SER A 126 -10.65 -2.09 -4.57
N VAL A 127 -10.67 -2.20 -3.24
CA VAL A 127 -11.62 -3.02 -2.49
C VAL A 127 -12.38 -2.13 -1.51
N SER A 128 -13.72 -2.18 -1.53
CA SER A 128 -14.59 -1.47 -0.57
C SER A 128 -15.38 -2.46 0.28
N MET A 129 -15.34 -2.27 1.60
CA MET A 129 -16.08 -3.10 2.54
C MET A 129 -16.33 -2.39 3.88
N PRO A 130 -17.30 -2.87 4.69
CA PRO A 130 -17.47 -2.39 6.06
C PRO A 130 -16.24 -2.70 6.92
N ALA A 131 -15.95 -1.83 7.89
CA ALA A 131 -14.79 -1.95 8.78
C ALA A 131 -14.70 -3.33 9.48
N HIS A 132 -15.81 -3.86 9.99
CA HIS A 132 -15.80 -5.17 10.65
C HIS A 132 -15.43 -6.32 9.70
N VAL A 133 -15.81 -6.22 8.42
CA VAL A 133 -15.43 -7.18 7.38
C VAL A 133 -13.94 -7.07 7.09
N ALA A 134 -13.41 -5.86 6.96
CA ALA A 134 -11.98 -5.63 6.76
C ALA A 134 -11.13 -6.15 7.93
N GLU A 135 -11.55 -5.86 9.16
CA GLU A 135 -10.88 -6.35 10.38
C GLU A 135 -10.81 -7.88 10.41
N ALA A 136 -11.90 -8.57 10.06
CA ALA A 136 -11.96 -10.02 10.00
C ALA A 136 -11.12 -10.60 8.85
N ALA A 137 -11.23 -10.02 7.64
CA ALA A 137 -10.50 -10.46 6.45
C ALA A 137 -8.98 -10.27 6.57
N LEU A 138 -8.53 -9.34 7.41
CA LEU A 138 -7.12 -8.98 7.56
C LEU A 138 -6.54 -9.30 8.95
N GLN A 139 -7.32 -9.93 9.83
CA GLN A 139 -6.95 -10.17 11.23
C GLN A 139 -6.29 -8.95 11.90
N THR A 140 -6.99 -7.81 11.82
CA THR A 140 -6.46 -6.54 12.34
C THR A 140 -7.54 -5.73 13.04
N SER A 141 -7.20 -4.53 13.51
CA SER A 141 -8.13 -3.59 14.13
C SER A 141 -7.89 -2.19 13.59
N LEU A 142 -8.95 -1.56 13.07
CA LEU A 142 -8.91 -0.26 12.44
C LEU A 142 -9.27 0.84 13.44
N HIS A 143 -8.48 1.91 13.43
CA HIS A 143 -8.69 3.07 14.27
C HIS A 143 -8.59 4.35 13.45
N VAL A 144 -9.24 5.39 13.94
CA VAL A 144 -9.05 6.74 13.42
C VAL A 144 -7.80 7.33 14.08
N PHE A 145 -6.91 7.90 13.28
CA PHE A 145 -5.72 8.60 13.73
C PHE A 145 -5.83 10.07 13.38
N SER A 146 -5.46 10.94 14.33
CA SER A 146 -5.40 12.38 14.12
C SER A 146 -3.97 12.88 14.20
N HIS A 147 -3.57 13.82 13.35
CA HIS A 147 -2.22 14.37 13.40
C HIS A 147 -2.06 15.36 14.57
N SER A 148 -0.96 15.26 15.31
CA SER A 148 -0.69 16.04 16.53
C SER A 148 -0.72 17.55 16.31
N GLU A 149 -0.11 18.03 15.23
CA GLU A 149 -0.11 19.45 14.88
C GLU A 149 -1.33 19.89 14.06
N ARG A 150 -2.03 18.95 13.43
CA ARG A 150 -3.07 19.21 12.40
C ARG A 150 -4.30 18.38 12.76
N LYS A 151 -5.05 18.84 13.75
CA LYS A 151 -6.20 18.10 14.29
C LYS A 151 -7.30 17.77 13.26
N GLU A 152 -7.38 18.56 12.18
CA GLU A 152 -8.29 18.31 11.05
C GLU A 152 -7.85 17.13 10.17
N ALA A 153 -6.56 16.80 10.15
CA ALA A 153 -6.05 15.68 9.38
C ALA A 153 -6.34 14.37 10.11
N LYS A 154 -7.32 13.63 9.60
CA LYS A 154 -7.74 12.32 10.10
C LYS A 154 -7.56 11.25 9.05
N ILE A 155 -7.05 10.10 9.45
CA ILE A 155 -6.86 8.92 8.59
C ILE A 155 -7.30 7.65 9.33
N VAL A 156 -7.64 6.61 8.58
CA VAL A 156 -7.91 5.28 9.12
C VAL A 156 -6.67 4.42 8.91
N ARG A 157 -6.20 3.76 9.96
CA ARG A 157 -5.09 2.80 9.90
C ARG A 157 -5.34 1.63 10.82
N ALA A 158 -4.66 0.53 10.55
CA ALA A 158 -4.55 -0.59 11.46
C ALA A 158 -3.68 -0.19 12.67
N SER A 159 -4.12 -0.51 13.89
CA SER A 159 -3.38 -0.21 15.12
C SER A 159 -2.23 -1.17 15.40
N ALA A 160 -2.26 -2.33 14.76
CA ALA A 160 -1.17 -3.29 14.63
C ALA A 160 -1.04 -3.68 13.16
N GLY A 161 -0.04 -4.48 12.78
CA GLY A 161 -0.05 -5.05 11.42
C GLY A 161 -1.20 -6.04 11.21
N TYR A 162 -1.21 -6.66 10.04
CA TYR A 162 -2.31 -7.48 9.53
C TYR A 162 -1.81 -8.79 8.94
N SER A 163 -2.72 -9.73 8.74
CA SER A 163 -2.41 -11.07 8.22
C SER A 163 -3.41 -11.46 7.15
N LEU A 164 -3.01 -12.39 6.29
CA LEU A 164 -3.86 -12.98 5.24
C LEU A 164 -3.69 -14.50 5.23
N PRO A 165 -4.68 -15.28 4.75
CA PRO A 165 -4.49 -16.70 4.48
C PRO A 165 -3.33 -16.91 3.50
N ALA A 166 -2.50 -17.93 3.74
CA ALA A 166 -1.23 -18.15 3.02
C ALA A 166 -1.38 -18.21 1.51
N ASP A 167 -2.47 -18.81 1.02
CA ASP A 167 -2.80 -18.92 -0.41
C ASP A 167 -3.00 -17.55 -1.08
N VAL A 168 -3.64 -16.60 -0.38
CA VAL A 168 -3.87 -15.26 -0.89
C VAL A 168 -2.70 -14.33 -0.59
N ALA A 169 -2.03 -14.53 0.56
CA ALA A 169 -0.85 -13.78 0.97
C ALA A 169 0.31 -13.90 -0.04
N ALA A 170 0.47 -15.09 -0.65
CA ALA A 170 1.49 -15.33 -1.68
C ALA A 170 1.29 -14.42 -2.91
N ASP A 171 0.04 -14.08 -3.22
CA ASP A 171 -0.34 -13.30 -4.40
C ASP A 171 -0.35 -11.78 -4.16
N ILE A 172 -0.19 -11.33 -2.90
CA ILE A 172 -0.26 -9.91 -2.51
C ILE A 172 1.11 -9.43 -2.04
N THR A 173 1.52 -8.25 -2.51
CA THR A 173 2.73 -7.56 -2.01
C THR A 173 2.44 -6.84 -0.70
N MET A 174 1.38 -6.02 -0.68
CA MET A 174 0.96 -5.23 0.47
C MET A 174 -0.49 -4.77 0.32
N ILE A 175 -1.08 -4.30 1.42
CA ILE A 175 -2.32 -3.53 1.43
C ILE A 175 -1.96 -2.08 1.75
N GLY A 176 -2.10 -1.22 0.73
CA GLY A 176 -1.87 0.21 0.83
C GLY A 176 -2.80 0.87 1.83
N GLU A 177 -2.36 2.02 2.36
CA GLU A 177 -3.13 2.84 3.30
C GLU A 177 -3.56 2.14 4.60
N LEU A 178 -2.96 0.99 4.94
CA LEU A 178 -3.34 0.22 6.12
C LEU A 178 -2.41 0.45 7.32
N VAL A 179 -1.10 0.24 7.17
CA VAL A 179 -0.12 0.32 8.28
C VAL A 179 0.83 1.53 8.19
N GLN A 180 0.96 2.14 7.03
CA GLN A 180 1.94 3.19 6.76
C GLN A 180 1.35 4.57 7.06
N PHE A 181 2.10 5.42 7.78
CA PHE A 181 1.66 6.76 8.18
C PHE A 181 2.35 7.83 7.32
N PRO A 182 1.61 8.71 6.63
CA PRO A 182 2.21 9.75 5.81
C PRO A 182 2.87 10.82 6.69
N ARG A 183 3.98 11.39 6.22
CA ARG A 183 4.58 12.57 6.84
C ARG A 183 3.88 13.83 6.32
N LEU A 184 3.26 14.60 7.21
CA LEU A 184 2.74 15.91 6.84
C LEU A 184 3.83 16.97 6.94
N ARG A 185 3.76 17.98 6.08
CA ARG A 185 4.68 19.12 6.15
C ARG A 185 4.53 19.82 7.50
N PRO A 186 5.64 20.01 8.25
CA PRO A 186 5.62 20.72 9.52
C PRO A 186 4.99 22.11 9.39
N LYS A 187 4.21 22.53 10.38
CA LYS A 187 3.66 23.90 10.41
C LYS A 187 4.76 24.97 10.34
N SER A 188 5.90 24.70 10.96
CA SER A 188 7.07 25.57 10.96
C SER A 188 7.61 25.88 9.57
N LEU A 189 7.35 25.07 8.55
CA LEU A 189 7.78 25.38 7.18
C LEU A 189 6.83 26.34 6.45
N VAL A 190 5.59 26.46 6.92
CA VAL A 190 4.52 27.31 6.36
C VAL A 190 4.42 28.64 7.10
N MET A 191 5.53 29.17 7.62
CA MET A 191 5.53 30.52 8.19
C MET A 191 5.48 31.56 7.07
N SER A 192 4.83 32.68 7.37
CA SER A 192 4.78 33.84 6.46
C SER A 192 6.18 34.27 6.05
N GLN A 193 6.38 34.51 4.74
CA GLN A 193 7.62 35.08 4.22
C GLN A 193 7.94 36.44 4.85
N SER A 194 6.93 37.16 5.34
CA SER A 194 7.07 38.50 5.91
C SER A 194 7.85 38.55 7.23
N GLU A 195 8.06 37.41 7.91
CA GLU A 195 8.67 37.36 9.24
C GLU A 195 10.09 36.76 9.23
N ARG A 196 10.60 36.37 8.05
CA ARG A 196 11.89 35.67 7.93
C ARG A 196 12.97 36.60 7.38
N LYS A 197 14.02 36.82 8.17
CA LYS A 197 15.31 37.31 7.69
C LYS A 197 16.21 36.11 7.42
N GLY A 198 16.72 35.99 6.20
CA GLY A 198 17.63 34.89 5.87
C GLY A 198 18.98 35.03 6.57
N ALA A 199 19.60 33.90 6.91
CA ALA A 199 20.89 33.85 7.60
C ALA A 199 22.10 33.88 6.65
N GLY A 200 21.87 33.99 5.33
CA GLY A 200 22.93 33.85 4.32
C GLY A 200 23.62 35.17 3.97
N SER A 201 24.95 35.16 3.94
CA SER A 201 25.78 36.10 3.17
C SER A 201 26.41 35.35 1.99
N TRP A 202 25.68 35.21 0.89
CA TRP A 202 26.15 34.46 -0.28
C TRP A 202 27.10 35.29 -1.14
N PRO A 203 28.17 34.71 -1.73
CA PRO A 203 29.15 35.45 -2.55
C PRO A 203 28.54 36.10 -3.81
N ASN A 204 27.43 35.57 -4.30
CA ASN A 204 26.65 36.11 -5.42
C ASN A 204 25.42 36.86 -4.86
N ALA A 205 25.65 37.87 -4.03
CA ALA A 205 24.59 38.57 -3.32
C ALA A 205 23.54 39.12 -4.32
N CYS A 206 22.29 38.70 -4.14
CA CYS A 206 21.17 39.38 -4.79
C CYS A 206 20.88 40.65 -3.99
N ASP A 207 21.44 41.77 -4.44
CA ASP A 207 21.23 43.10 -3.83
C ASP A 207 19.86 43.70 -4.19
N ALA A 208 19.00 42.95 -4.90
CA ALA A 208 17.66 43.39 -5.23
C ALA A 208 16.81 43.53 -3.94
N PRO A 209 15.96 44.57 -3.82
CA PRO A 209 15.14 44.81 -2.63
C PRO A 209 14.23 43.64 -2.20
N GLY A 210 13.97 42.67 -3.09
CA GLY A 210 13.20 41.46 -2.79
C GLY A 210 14.00 40.30 -2.20
N CYS A 211 15.33 40.38 -2.22
CA CYS A 211 16.24 39.33 -1.76
C CYS A 211 16.74 39.67 -0.34
N ALA A 212 15.89 39.51 0.67
CA ALA A 212 16.21 39.78 2.08
C ALA A 212 17.12 38.70 2.74
N GLY A 213 18.22 38.32 2.08
CA GLY A 213 19.15 37.26 2.52
C GLY A 213 18.62 35.83 2.34
N LEU A 214 17.55 35.65 1.56
CA LEU A 214 16.89 34.38 1.28
C LEU A 214 17.33 33.80 -0.07
N VAL A 215 17.30 32.46 -0.20
CA VAL A 215 17.38 31.78 -1.51
C VAL A 215 16.00 31.87 -2.16
N THR A 216 15.87 32.71 -3.18
CA THR A 216 14.65 32.89 -3.96
C THR A 216 14.84 32.33 -5.38
N PRO A 217 13.78 32.11 -6.17
CA PRO A 217 13.92 31.74 -7.57
C PRO A 217 14.75 32.72 -8.41
N GLN A 218 14.89 33.98 -7.99
CA GLN A 218 15.78 34.96 -8.63
C GLN A 218 17.26 34.76 -8.28
N VAL A 219 17.57 33.96 -7.26
CA VAL A 219 18.92 33.65 -6.77
C VAL A 219 19.42 32.29 -7.29
N LEU A 220 18.52 31.37 -7.61
CA LEU A 220 18.82 30.04 -8.17
C LEU A 220 19.08 30.11 -9.68
#